data_AF-A0A0G0R8K5-F1
#
_entry.id   AF-A0A0G0R8K5-F1
#
_cell.length_a   1.000
_cell.length_b   1.000
_cell.length_c   1.000
_cell.angle_alpha   90.00
_cell.angle_beta   90.00
_cell.angle_gamma   90.00
#
_symmetry.space_group_name_H-M   'P 1'
#
loop_
_entity.id
_entity.type
_entity.pdbx_description
1 polymer ?
#
loop_
_entity_poly.entity_id
_entity_poly.type
_entity_poly.pdbx_seq_one_letter_code
_entity_poly.pdbx_strand_id
1 'polypeptide(L)'
;MKKNKKHQKVWGFTLLELMVVIVIIGLVATMTLVVIYTSKNRAKKARIVSNLDQIRKAAELFYNSNNYSYMGLGDAPGISILGEDMSWQGGQLNVSPDSDSYVAYSAYPGAETGHYWCVDDKGNSQDVGYVPGSDCKSAAPAPTPSASPSTLPGPSSFPRETSIKGTGGQRQ
;
A
#
# COMPACT_ATOMS: atom_id res chain seq x y z
N MET A 1 55.74 20.56 61.64
CA MET A 1 55.01 19.41 61.03
C MET A 1 55.18 19.45 59.52
N LYS A 2 56.04 18.59 58.94
CA LYS A 2 56.24 18.48 57.48
C LYS A 2 55.11 17.63 56.89
N LYS A 3 54.22 18.21 56.08
CA LYS A 3 53.19 17.47 55.34
C LYS A 3 53.80 16.84 54.10
N ASN A 4 53.94 15.51 54.07
CA ASN A 4 54.31 14.74 52.87
C ASN A 4 53.14 14.77 51.87
N LYS A 5 53.24 15.59 50.83
CA LYS A 5 52.31 15.56 49.70
C LYS A 5 52.65 14.35 48.82
N LYS A 6 51.85 13.28 48.90
CA LYS A 6 51.95 12.16 47.97
C LYS A 6 51.50 12.64 46.59
N HIS A 7 52.41 12.72 45.63
CA HIS A 7 52.08 12.96 44.22
C HIS A 7 51.25 11.80 43.69
N GLN A 8 49.97 12.05 43.40
CA GLN A 8 49.11 11.10 42.72
C GLN A 8 49.50 11.09 41.24
N LYS A 9 49.93 9.94 40.71
CA LYS A 9 50.20 9.76 39.27
C LYS A 9 48.88 9.86 38.52
N VAL A 10 48.75 10.90 37.69
CA VAL A 10 47.67 10.98 36.71
C VAL A 10 48.05 10.07 35.54
N TRP A 11 47.31 8.99 35.32
CA TRP A 11 47.41 8.20 34.09
C TRP A 11 46.63 8.90 32.98
N GLY A 12 47.30 9.18 31.87
CA GLY A 12 46.70 9.77 30.67
C GLY A 12 46.30 8.69 29.68
N PHE A 13 45.17 8.89 29.00
CA PHE A 13 44.71 8.05 27.89
C PHE A 13 45.65 8.22 26.69
N THR A 14 45.97 7.11 26.01
CA THR A 14 46.73 7.20 24.76
C THR A 14 45.81 7.69 23.63
N LEU A 15 46.31 8.57 22.76
CA LEU A 15 45.57 9.01 21.57
C LEU A 15 45.22 7.83 20.66
N LEU A 16 46.09 6.82 20.64
CA LEU A 16 45.91 5.60 19.89
C LEU A 16 44.77 4.73 20.46
N GLU A 17 44.62 4.65 21.79
CA GLU A 17 43.46 3.98 22.40
C GLU A 17 42.15 4.59 21.95
N LEU A 18 42.06 5.92 21.91
CA LEU A 18 40.84 6.57 21.48
C LEU A 18 40.61 6.38 19.97
N MET A 19 41.67 6.46 19.16
CA MET A 19 41.55 6.33 17.71
C MET A 19 41.16 4.92 17.26
N VAL A 20 41.74 3.86 17.83
CA VAL A 20 41.40 2.50 17.41
C VAL A 20 39.96 2.14 17.77
N VAL A 21 39.46 2.66 18.88
CA VAL A 21 38.08 2.41 19.34
C VAL A 21 37.06 3.00 18.37
N ILE A 22 37.25 4.25 17.93
CA ILE A 22 36.32 4.85 16.95
C ILE A 22 36.40 4.14 15.59
N VAL A 23 37.57 3.63 15.20
CA VAL A 23 37.74 2.86 13.96
C VAL A 23 36.97 1.54 14.02
N ILE A 24 37.08 0.80 15.12
CA ILE A 24 36.38 -0.50 15.27
C ILE A 24 34.87 -0.29 15.42
N ILE A 25 34.42 0.70 16.19
CA ILE A 25 32.99 1.02 16.30
C ILE A 25 32.43 1.43 14.93
N GLY A 26 33.19 2.24 14.17
CA GLY A 26 32.82 2.61 12.80
C GLY A 26 32.64 1.40 11.89
N LEU A 27 33.57 0.44 11.93
CA LEU A 27 33.48 -0.80 11.16
C LEU A 27 32.20 -1.59 11.48
N VAL A 28 31.96 -1.86 12.77
CA VAL A 28 30.82 -2.68 13.21
C VAL A 28 29.48 -1.97 12.98
N ALA A 29 29.44 -0.64 13.12
CA ALA A 29 28.22 0.14 12.92
C ALA A 29 27.68 0.01 11.48
N THR A 30 28.54 0.01 10.47
CA THR A 30 28.11 -0.11 9.06
C THR A 30 27.40 -1.42 8.76
N MET A 31 27.94 -2.55 9.23
CA MET A 31 27.33 -3.86 9.04
C MET A 31 25.98 -3.98 9.77
N THR A 32 25.91 -3.40 10.97
CA THR A 32 24.71 -3.45 11.82
C THR A 32 23.52 -2.72 11.19
N LEU A 33 23.76 -1.58 10.52
CA LEU A 33 22.70 -0.79 9.91
C LEU A 33 21.92 -1.58 8.84
N VAL A 34 22.60 -2.29 7.96
CA VAL A 34 21.97 -3.08 6.86
C VAL A 34 21.01 -4.14 7.41
N VAL A 35 21.41 -4.81 8.50
CA VAL A 35 20.60 -5.84 9.15
C VAL A 35 19.35 -5.24 9.81
N ILE A 36 19.46 -4.06 10.41
CA ILE A 36 18.32 -3.37 11.05
C ILE A 36 17.25 -3.01 10.00
N TYR A 37 17.64 -2.52 8.82
CA TYR A 37 16.66 -2.19 7.77
C TYR A 37 15.84 -3.41 7.32
N THR A 38 16.51 -4.54 7.05
CA THR A 38 15.82 -5.76 6.63
C THR A 38 14.97 -6.37 7.74
N SER A 39 15.46 -6.35 8.99
CA SER A 39 14.72 -6.80 10.17
C SER A 39 13.45 -5.97 10.42
N LYS A 40 13.53 -4.64 10.28
CA LYS A 40 12.37 -3.74 10.40
C LYS A 40 11.30 -4.05 9.35
N ASN A 41 11.69 -4.29 8.11
CA ASN A 41 10.75 -4.64 7.05
C ASN A 41 10.07 -5.99 7.33
N ARG A 42 10.82 -6.98 7.81
CA ARG A 42 10.25 -8.28 8.23
C ARG A 42 9.26 -8.13 9.40
N ALA A 43 9.59 -7.31 10.40
CA ALA A 43 8.70 -7.03 11.53
C ALA A 43 7.39 -6.35 11.09
N LYS A 44 7.51 -5.36 10.19
CA LYS A 44 6.35 -4.68 9.59
C LYS A 44 5.48 -5.63 8.76
N LYS A 45 6.11 -6.50 7.94
CA LYS A 45 5.39 -7.57 7.23
C LYS A 45 4.65 -8.48 8.19
N ALA A 46 5.29 -8.95 9.26
CA ALA A 46 4.66 -9.82 10.26
C ALA A 46 3.44 -9.14 10.94
N ARG A 47 3.53 -7.83 11.21
CA ARG A 47 2.40 -7.03 11.73
C ARG A 47 1.23 -6.99 10.74
N ILE A 48 1.50 -6.73 9.46
CA ILE A 48 0.50 -6.71 8.39
C ILE A 48 -0.17 -8.08 8.25
N VAL A 49 0.60 -9.16 8.23
CA VAL A 49 0.07 -10.54 8.16
C VAL A 49 -0.82 -10.83 9.38
N SER A 50 -0.37 -10.47 10.58
CA SER A 50 -1.16 -10.62 11.81
C SER A 50 -2.47 -9.79 11.78
N ASN A 51 -2.47 -8.63 11.13
CA ASN A 51 -3.69 -7.83 10.96
C ASN A 51 -4.64 -8.46 9.95
N LEU A 52 -4.14 -9.03 8.84
CA LEU A 52 -4.96 -9.77 7.89
C LEU A 52 -5.58 -11.03 8.52
N ASP A 53 -4.85 -11.73 9.39
CA ASP A 53 -5.40 -12.85 10.16
C ASP A 53 -6.49 -12.39 11.16
N GLN A 54 -6.36 -11.19 11.73
CA GLN A 54 -7.42 -10.59 12.55
C GLN A 54 -8.66 -10.22 11.71
N ILE A 55 -8.44 -9.68 10.50
CA ILE A 55 -9.51 -9.37 9.54
C ILE A 55 -10.29 -10.64 9.21
N ARG A 56 -9.64 -11.79 9.01
CA ARG A 56 -10.33 -13.06 8.78
C ARG A 56 -11.29 -13.43 9.91
N LYS A 57 -10.84 -13.37 11.17
CA LYS A 57 -11.70 -13.63 12.33
C LYS A 57 -12.84 -12.61 12.44
N ALA A 58 -12.54 -11.35 12.19
CA ALA A 58 -13.53 -10.28 12.19
C ALA A 58 -14.55 -10.44 11.05
N ALA A 59 -14.14 -10.96 9.88
CA ALA A 59 -15.00 -11.26 8.75
C ALA A 59 -15.99 -12.39 9.05
N GLU A 60 -15.53 -13.45 9.72
CA GLU A 60 -16.41 -14.54 10.19
C GLU A 60 -17.47 -14.03 11.18
N LEU A 61 -17.07 -13.16 12.12
CA LEU A 61 -18.00 -12.53 13.06
C LEU A 61 -18.97 -11.58 12.34
N PHE A 62 -18.47 -10.79 11.40
CA PHE A 62 -19.26 -9.86 10.60
C PHE A 62 -20.33 -10.61 9.80
N TYR A 63 -19.95 -11.68 9.11
CA TYR A 63 -20.85 -12.52 8.33
C TYR A 63 -22.04 -13.03 9.16
N ASN A 64 -21.78 -13.53 10.37
CA ASN A 64 -22.82 -14.00 11.27
C ASN A 64 -23.74 -12.87 11.75
N SER A 65 -23.20 -11.66 11.96
CA SER A 65 -23.99 -10.49 12.37
C SER A 65 -24.73 -9.79 11.23
N ASN A 66 -24.31 -10.00 9.98
CA ASN A 66 -24.76 -9.28 8.79
C ASN A 66 -25.58 -10.17 7.86
N ASN A 67 -26.53 -10.93 8.41
CA ASN A 67 -27.43 -11.81 7.65
C ASN A 67 -26.71 -12.77 6.68
N TYR A 68 -25.58 -13.35 7.09
CA TYR A 68 -24.78 -14.26 6.27
C TYR A 68 -24.30 -13.61 4.95
N SER A 69 -23.82 -12.36 5.04
CA SER A 69 -23.26 -11.64 3.90
C SER A 69 -21.98 -10.89 4.28
N TYR A 70 -20.96 -10.95 3.42
CA TYR A 70 -19.74 -10.16 3.56
C TYR A 70 -19.86 -8.73 3.03
N MET A 71 -20.97 -8.36 2.38
CA MET A 71 -21.16 -7.01 1.86
C MET A 71 -20.99 -5.95 2.95
N GLY A 72 -20.17 -4.93 2.67
CA GLY A 72 -19.86 -3.87 3.63
C GLY A 72 -18.74 -4.20 4.63
N LEU A 73 -18.10 -5.38 4.52
CA LEU A 73 -16.99 -5.78 5.40
C LEU A 73 -15.85 -4.73 5.44
N GLY A 74 -15.52 -4.13 4.30
CA GLY A 74 -14.46 -3.12 4.21
C GLY A 74 -14.73 -1.85 5.04
N ASP A 75 -16.01 -1.53 5.26
CA ASP A 75 -16.45 -0.35 6.02
C ASP A 75 -16.72 -0.66 7.50
N ALA A 76 -16.59 -1.92 7.92
CA ALA A 76 -16.80 -2.30 9.30
C ALA A 76 -15.76 -1.61 10.20
N PRO A 77 -16.16 -1.02 11.35
CA PRO A 77 -15.28 -0.18 12.17
C PRO A 77 -14.05 -0.93 12.71
N GLY A 78 -14.16 -2.24 12.93
CA GLY A 78 -13.01 -3.06 13.32
C GLY A 78 -11.99 -3.25 12.21
N ILE A 79 -12.42 -3.25 10.94
CA ILE A 79 -11.57 -3.46 9.78
C ILE A 79 -10.85 -2.16 9.39
N SER A 80 -11.51 -1.01 9.50
CA SER A 80 -10.89 0.29 9.22
C SER A 80 -9.73 0.59 10.15
N ILE A 81 -9.85 0.28 11.45
CA ILE A 81 -8.75 0.44 12.43
C ILE A 81 -7.55 -0.45 12.07
N LEU A 82 -7.79 -1.69 11.64
CA LEU A 82 -6.74 -2.59 11.19
C LEU A 82 -6.08 -2.06 9.90
N GLY A 83 -6.87 -1.51 8.98
CA GLY A 83 -6.38 -0.83 7.78
C GLY A 83 -5.48 0.38 8.11
N GLU A 84 -5.83 1.16 9.12
CA GLU A 84 -5.00 2.27 9.60
C GLU A 84 -3.66 1.77 10.19
N ASP A 85 -3.67 0.75 11.06
CA ASP A 85 -2.41 0.17 11.60
C ASP A 85 -1.51 -0.32 10.46
N MET A 86 -2.09 -0.98 9.44
CA MET A 86 -1.35 -1.43 8.26
C MET A 86 -0.77 -0.26 7.46
N SER A 87 -1.52 0.83 7.31
CA SER A 87 -1.06 2.07 6.68
C SER A 87 0.16 2.66 7.40
N TRP A 88 0.14 2.71 8.73
CA TRP A 88 1.29 3.16 9.54
C TRP A 88 2.53 2.27 9.39
N GLN A 89 2.35 0.98 9.05
CA GLN A 89 3.48 0.09 8.75
C GLN A 89 4.02 0.26 7.31
N GLY A 90 3.31 0.98 6.44
CA GLY A 90 3.64 1.14 5.02
C GLY A 90 2.98 0.08 4.12
N GLY A 91 1.92 -0.55 4.59
CA GLY A 91 1.01 -1.34 3.76
C GLY A 91 -0.24 -0.54 3.38
N GLN A 92 -1.10 -1.12 2.55
CA GLN A 92 -2.41 -0.54 2.22
C GLN A 92 -3.43 -1.67 2.21
N LEU A 93 -4.46 -1.57 3.03
CA LEU A 93 -5.50 -2.61 3.08
C LEU A 93 -6.48 -2.39 1.92
N ASN A 94 -6.69 -3.43 1.13
CA ASN A 94 -7.73 -3.50 0.13
C ASN A 94 -8.65 -4.67 0.50
N VAL A 95 -9.94 -4.39 0.64
CA VAL A 95 -10.96 -5.42 0.90
C VAL A 95 -11.95 -5.37 -0.27
N SER A 96 -12.16 -6.50 -0.92
CA SER A 96 -13.20 -6.67 -1.93
C SER A 96 -14.19 -7.70 -1.40
N PRO A 97 -15.27 -7.25 -0.76
CA PRO A 97 -16.34 -8.13 -0.30
C PRO A 97 -17.39 -8.35 -1.39
N ASP A 98 -17.87 -9.59 -1.49
CA ASP A 98 -19.08 -9.98 -2.21
C ASP A 98 -20.15 -10.47 -1.21
N SER A 99 -21.27 -11.02 -1.68
CA SER A 99 -22.27 -11.63 -0.79
C SER A 99 -21.69 -12.84 -0.04
N ASP A 100 -21.05 -13.75 -0.76
CA ASP A 100 -20.66 -15.06 -0.25
C ASP A 100 -19.15 -15.27 -0.11
N SER A 101 -18.35 -14.37 -0.69
CA SER A 101 -16.89 -14.43 -0.65
C SER A 101 -16.30 -13.09 -0.24
N TYR A 102 -15.07 -13.12 0.26
CA TYR A 102 -14.30 -11.90 0.43
C TYR A 102 -12.83 -12.17 0.14
N VAL A 103 -12.16 -11.13 -0.35
CA VAL A 103 -10.70 -11.08 -0.39
C VAL A 103 -10.22 -9.83 0.33
N ALA A 104 -9.18 -9.99 1.14
CA ALA A 104 -8.47 -8.87 1.75
C ALA A 104 -6.99 -9.03 1.47
N TYR A 105 -6.37 -7.99 0.93
CA TYR A 105 -4.95 -8.04 0.59
C TYR A 105 -4.26 -6.73 0.91
N SER A 106 -2.95 -6.80 1.07
CA SER A 106 -2.14 -5.63 1.37
C SER A 106 -0.73 -5.72 0.82
N ALA A 107 -0.22 -4.57 0.34
CA ALA A 107 1.20 -4.41 0.10
C ALA A 107 1.96 -4.41 1.44
N TYR A 108 3.24 -4.80 1.42
CA TYR A 108 4.07 -4.77 2.61
C TYR A 108 5.48 -4.25 2.29
N PRO A 109 6.15 -3.62 3.28
CA PRO A 109 7.47 -3.06 3.06
C PRO A 109 8.51 -4.15 2.78
N GLY A 110 9.29 -3.95 1.73
CA GLY A 110 10.26 -4.93 1.24
C GLY A 110 9.68 -5.99 0.31
N ALA A 111 8.40 -5.88 -0.08
CA ALA A 111 7.85 -6.63 -1.20
C ALA A 111 8.46 -6.16 -2.54
N GLU A 112 8.57 -7.07 -3.49
CA GLU A 112 8.81 -6.70 -4.89
C GLU A 112 7.58 -5.96 -5.45
N THR A 113 7.78 -5.10 -6.46
CA THR A 113 6.68 -4.33 -7.03
C THR A 113 5.61 -5.27 -7.60
N GLY A 114 4.36 -5.09 -7.17
CA GLY A 114 3.25 -5.95 -7.58
C GLY A 114 3.02 -7.17 -6.68
N HIS A 115 3.79 -7.33 -5.60
CA HIS A 115 3.55 -8.37 -4.60
C HIS A 115 2.64 -7.89 -3.47
N TYR A 116 1.68 -8.74 -3.12
CA TYR A 116 0.70 -8.51 -2.07
C TYR A 116 0.61 -9.73 -1.17
N TRP A 117 0.38 -9.52 0.13
CA TRP A 117 -0.09 -10.59 1.00
C TRP A 117 -1.61 -10.63 0.95
N CYS A 118 -2.16 -11.78 0.59
CA CYS A 118 -3.59 -11.95 0.38
C CYS A 118 -4.18 -12.97 1.35
N VAL A 119 -5.37 -12.67 1.87
CA VAL A 119 -6.24 -13.60 2.61
C VAL A 119 -7.66 -13.62 2.02
N ASP A 120 -8.33 -14.77 2.09
CA ASP A 120 -9.70 -14.94 1.59
C ASP A 120 -10.58 -15.80 2.51
N ASP A 121 -11.87 -15.93 2.17
CA ASP A 121 -12.87 -16.74 2.88
C ASP A 121 -12.54 -18.25 2.90
N LYS A 122 -11.86 -18.74 1.86
CA LYS A 122 -11.40 -20.13 1.72
C LYS A 122 -10.21 -20.44 2.61
N GLY A 123 -9.66 -19.41 3.22
CA GLY A 123 -8.61 -19.48 4.20
C GLY A 123 -7.20 -19.53 3.65
N ASN A 124 -7.01 -19.12 2.41
CA ASN A 124 -5.68 -18.89 1.86
C ASN A 124 -5.03 -17.72 2.60
N SER A 125 -3.71 -17.79 2.80
CA SER A 125 -2.87 -16.72 3.35
C SER A 125 -1.49 -16.85 2.73
N GLN A 126 -1.24 -16.08 1.67
CA GLN A 126 -0.05 -16.25 0.86
C GLN A 126 0.40 -14.95 0.19
N ASP A 127 1.67 -14.92 -0.19
CA ASP A 127 2.24 -13.89 -1.06
C ASP A 127 1.84 -14.16 -2.52
N VAL A 128 1.35 -13.14 -3.20
CA VAL A 128 0.92 -13.21 -4.61
C VAL A 128 1.56 -12.07 -5.40
N GLY A 129 2.07 -12.37 -6.59
CA GLY A 129 2.71 -11.41 -7.51
C GLY A 129 1.73 -10.73 -8.48
N TYR A 130 0.47 -10.58 -8.09
CA TYR A 130 -0.59 -9.94 -8.87
C TYR A 130 -1.62 -9.31 -7.94
N VAL A 131 -2.45 -8.41 -8.47
CA VAL A 131 -3.58 -7.85 -7.72
C VAL A 131 -4.67 -8.93 -7.59
N PRO A 132 -5.07 -9.34 -6.37
CA PRO A 132 -6.10 -10.36 -6.18
C PRO A 132 -7.46 -9.93 -6.75
N GLY A 133 -8.16 -10.88 -7.37
CA GLY A 133 -9.52 -10.74 -7.89
C GLY A 133 -10.55 -11.13 -6.84
N SER A 134 -11.40 -12.12 -7.11
CA SER A 134 -12.40 -12.64 -6.16
C SER A 134 -11.82 -13.46 -5.01
N ASP A 135 -10.57 -13.92 -5.14
CA ASP A 135 -9.90 -14.81 -4.19
C ASP A 135 -8.38 -14.71 -4.38
N CYS A 136 -7.63 -15.28 -3.44
CA CYS A 136 -6.17 -15.17 -3.48
C CYS A 136 -5.49 -15.99 -4.58
N LYS A 137 -6.21 -16.79 -5.36
CA LYS A 137 -5.65 -17.57 -6.49
C LYS A 137 -6.02 -17.01 -7.85
N SER A 138 -6.92 -16.02 -7.90
CA SER A 138 -7.37 -15.39 -9.13
C SER A 138 -6.82 -13.97 -9.21
N ALA A 139 -6.29 -13.59 -10.37
CA ALA A 139 -5.91 -12.20 -10.62
C ALA A 139 -7.15 -11.36 -10.93
N ALA A 140 -7.17 -10.12 -10.44
CA ALA A 140 -8.18 -9.15 -10.84
C ALA A 140 -8.11 -8.95 -12.36
N PRO A 141 -9.26 -8.88 -13.06
CA PRO A 141 -9.25 -8.53 -14.46
C PRO A 141 -8.54 -7.18 -14.63
N ALA A 142 -7.60 -7.10 -15.57
CA ALA A 142 -6.99 -5.83 -15.92
C ALA A 142 -8.12 -4.81 -16.19
N PRO A 143 -7.98 -3.54 -15.79
CA PRO A 143 -8.95 -2.52 -16.15
C PRO A 143 -9.01 -2.51 -17.68
N THR A 144 -10.06 -3.10 -18.25
CA THR A 144 -10.30 -2.98 -19.68
C THR A 144 -10.44 -1.49 -19.95
N PRO A 145 -9.75 -0.92 -20.94
CA PRO A 145 -9.99 0.46 -21.32
C PRO A 145 -11.50 0.56 -21.56
N SER A 146 -12.18 1.30 -20.69
CA SER A 146 -13.61 1.51 -20.78
C SER A 146 -13.91 1.96 -22.19
N ALA A 147 -14.86 1.28 -22.84
CA ALA A 147 -15.35 1.65 -24.14
C ALA A 147 -15.60 3.16 -24.16
N SER A 148 -14.92 3.85 -25.06
CA SER A 148 -15.16 5.26 -25.34
C SER A 148 -16.67 5.47 -25.53
N PRO A 149 -17.28 6.55 -24.99
CA PRO A 149 -18.69 6.82 -25.25
C PRO A 149 -18.88 6.96 -26.76
N SER A 150 -19.67 6.05 -27.31
CA SER A 150 -20.08 6.00 -28.70
C SER A 150 -20.68 7.34 -29.12
N THR A 151 -20.25 7.81 -30.30
CA THR A 151 -21.03 8.67 -31.21
C THR A 151 -21.14 10.15 -30.82
N LEU A 152 -20.25 10.97 -31.39
CA LEU A 152 -20.58 12.34 -31.77
C LEU A 152 -21.81 12.32 -32.70
N PRO A 153 -22.87 13.12 -32.45
CA PRO A 153 -23.89 13.35 -33.47
C PRO A 153 -23.24 14.07 -34.65
N GLY A 154 -23.42 13.51 -35.86
CA GLY A 154 -22.86 14.04 -37.09
C GLY A 154 -23.30 15.49 -37.35
N PRO A 155 -22.50 16.26 -38.12
CA PRO A 155 -22.81 17.66 -38.40
C PRO A 155 -24.12 17.74 -39.19
N SER A 156 -25.09 18.44 -38.63
CA SER A 156 -26.29 18.86 -39.34
C SER A 156 -25.89 19.67 -40.58
N SER A 157 -26.42 19.24 -41.72
CA SER A 157 -26.29 19.89 -43.01
C SER A 157 -26.73 21.35 -42.95
N PHE A 158 -25.80 22.27 -43.20
CA PHE A 158 -26.08 23.67 -43.54
C PHE A 158 -26.87 23.72 -44.86
N PRO A 159 -27.97 24.50 -44.95
CA PRO A 159 -28.60 24.77 -46.24
C PRO A 159 -27.68 25.66 -47.09
N ARG A 160 -27.46 25.19 -48.32
CA ARG A 160 -26.69 25.81 -49.40
C ARG A 160 -27.30 27.16 -49.79
N GLU A 161 -26.47 28.21 -49.83
CA GLU A 161 -26.76 29.49 -50.48
C GLU A 161 -27.39 29.28 -51.86
N THR A 162 -28.61 29.80 -52.06
CA THR A 162 -29.12 30.09 -53.40
C THR A 162 -28.71 31.49 -53.80
N SER A 163 -27.74 31.51 -54.71
CA SER A 163 -27.22 32.63 -55.48
C SER A 163 -28.31 33.55 -56.03
N ILE A 164 -28.05 34.85 -55.86
CA ILE A 164 -28.76 35.99 -56.43
C ILE A 164 -28.77 35.91 -57.97
N LYS A 165 -29.94 36.11 -58.58
CA LYS A 165 -30.03 36.63 -59.95
C LYS A 165 -31.10 37.72 -60.02
N GLY A 166 -30.64 38.96 -60.18
CA GLY A 166 -31.48 40.13 -60.38
C GLY A 166 -32.07 40.22 -61.78
N THR A 167 -33.21 40.90 -61.88
CA THR A 167 -33.85 41.63 -63.00
C THR A 167 -35.27 41.93 -62.50
N GLY A 168 -35.84 43.13 -62.47
CA GLY A 168 -35.71 44.32 -63.30
C GLY A 168 -37.13 44.68 -63.75
N GLY A 169 -37.63 45.89 -63.43
CA GLY A 169 -38.68 46.54 -64.23
C GLY A 169 -40.11 46.62 -63.66
N GLN A 170 -40.50 47.86 -63.33
CA GLN A 170 -41.71 48.60 -63.75
C GLN A 170 -43.15 48.12 -63.47
N ARG A 171 -43.92 49.09 -62.93
CA ARG A 171 -45.34 49.46 -63.21
C ARG A 171 -46.39 48.40 -62.83
N GLN A 172 -47.48 48.72 -62.13
CA GLN A 172 -48.34 49.91 -62.04
C GLN A 172 -48.82 50.10 -60.60
#